data_AF-A0A976MBS7-F1
#
_entry.id   AF-A0A976MBS7-F1
#
_cell.length_a   1.000
_cell.length_b   1.000
_cell.length_c   1.000
_cell.angle_alpha   90.00
_cell.angle_beta   90.00
_cell.angle_gamma   90.00
#
_symmetry.space_group_name_H-M   'P 1'
#
loop_
_entity.id
_entity.type
_entity.pdbx_description
1 polymer ?
#
loop_
_entity_poly.entity_id
_entity_poly.type
_entity_poly.pdbx_seq_one_letter_code
_entity_poly.pdbx_strand_id
1 'polypeptide(L)'
;MVKTQVYGHRGMGCSTALRFSLYPENSLTAFSKALENGADGVEFDVFLTDLGEVVVCHGFPPLGCAYLNLLDYSSGQLEQFPRDLSIENLKVSHDKVVQRAPWTHKGATTSDEMSHVISQLSEAERNQLEEEYVTSKVGYVPEGSSDYERLPTLEEVFEKFGGKLKFNVELKGTKVQLGVEVLKIIKKFNNLDVFISSFRWIPPQLTVINFNSNHDKLNGPPVDNFNYRPTKELEADINLKLQMRKREEDEKMKELAIEKDPNQSPVDLLKCLVKNELNVPLALLFNQNESLPSIDRMLEIVKKYDAAYINIPDSFWIKKKPILNLELTSEAALAHLVKQMHSNKVKVLTWSASPFDFSKHFHVYVDSNVDIVCVNSVKEVIAFHRQYHSS
;
A
#
# COMPACT_ATOMS: atom_id res chain seq x y z
N MET A 1 -20.66 -9.24 -15.73
CA MET A 1 -19.82 -8.87 -14.57
C MET A 1 -18.38 -8.80 -15.04
N VAL A 2 -17.63 -7.80 -14.57
CA VAL A 2 -16.18 -7.75 -14.79
C VAL A 2 -15.55 -8.79 -13.87
N LYS A 3 -14.66 -9.65 -14.38
CA LYS A 3 -13.92 -10.59 -13.54
C LYS A 3 -12.92 -9.79 -12.70
N THR A 4 -13.04 -9.84 -11.38
CA THR A 4 -12.03 -9.33 -10.45
C THR A 4 -10.71 -10.05 -10.69
N GLN A 5 -9.67 -9.32 -11.04
CA GLN A 5 -8.34 -9.88 -11.28
C GLN A 5 -7.58 -10.03 -9.97
N VAL A 6 -6.76 -11.07 -9.85
CA VAL A 6 -5.97 -11.35 -8.66
C VAL A 6 -4.51 -11.07 -8.95
N TYR A 7 -3.94 -10.09 -8.26
CA TYR A 7 -2.53 -9.74 -8.38
C TYR A 7 -1.78 -10.22 -7.15
N GLY A 8 -0.63 -10.83 -7.38
CA GLY A 8 0.29 -11.17 -6.30
C GLY A 8 0.98 -9.93 -5.75
N HIS A 9 0.74 -9.59 -4.48
CA HIS A 9 1.41 -8.48 -3.79
C HIS A 9 2.88 -8.82 -3.57
N ARG A 10 3.77 -8.05 -4.19
CA ARG A 10 5.22 -8.35 -4.27
C ARG A 10 5.49 -9.78 -4.75
N GLY A 11 4.64 -10.25 -5.66
CA GLY A 11 4.50 -11.66 -6.01
C GLY A 11 3.71 -12.44 -4.97
N MET A 12 4.36 -13.37 -4.27
CA MET A 12 3.79 -14.10 -3.13
C MET A 12 4.74 -14.04 -1.92
N GLY A 13 5.51 -12.96 -1.82
CA GLY A 13 6.57 -12.80 -0.82
C GLY A 13 6.21 -11.80 0.28
N CYS A 14 6.97 -11.81 1.38
CA CYS A 14 6.84 -10.84 2.46
C CYS A 14 8.21 -10.36 2.95
N SER A 15 8.19 -9.20 3.59
CA SER A 15 9.35 -8.34 3.88
C SER A 15 9.83 -8.43 5.33
N THR A 16 9.01 -8.96 6.24
CA THR A 16 9.24 -8.80 7.68
C THR A 16 9.13 -10.14 8.40
N ALA A 17 9.80 -10.23 9.55
CA ALA A 17 9.45 -11.20 10.56
C ALA A 17 7.98 -11.05 10.99
N LEU A 18 7.47 -12.04 11.71
CA LEU A 18 6.09 -12.02 12.23
C LEU A 18 5.02 -12.00 11.14
N ARG A 19 5.35 -12.38 9.91
CA ARG A 19 4.40 -12.62 8.83
C ARG A 19 4.83 -13.89 8.10
N PHE A 20 3.86 -14.72 7.74
CA PHE A 20 4.16 -15.94 7.01
C PHE A 20 4.51 -15.62 5.56
N SER A 21 5.65 -16.13 5.10
CA SER A 21 6.01 -16.18 3.68
C SER A 21 6.96 -17.33 3.42
N LEU A 22 6.81 -17.96 2.26
CA LEU A 22 7.74 -18.99 1.77
C LEU A 22 8.81 -18.42 0.85
N TYR A 23 8.62 -17.19 0.36
CA TYR A 23 9.47 -16.57 -0.66
C TYR A 23 9.86 -15.15 -0.24
N PRO A 24 11.06 -14.67 -0.63
CA PRO A 24 11.39 -13.25 -0.47
C PRO A 24 10.42 -12.38 -1.28
N GLU A 25 10.01 -11.24 -0.73
CA GLU A 25 9.26 -10.25 -1.51
C GLU A 25 10.01 -9.81 -2.77
N ASN A 26 9.26 -9.35 -3.78
CA ASN A 26 9.85 -8.64 -4.92
C ASN A 26 10.97 -9.44 -5.63
N SER A 27 10.87 -10.77 -5.61
CA SER A 27 11.85 -11.71 -6.16
C SER A 27 11.31 -12.40 -7.41
N LEU A 28 12.20 -12.83 -8.30
CA LEU A 28 11.81 -13.62 -9.48
C LEU A 28 11.18 -14.95 -9.04
N THR A 29 11.63 -15.52 -7.92
CA THR A 29 11.01 -16.70 -7.31
C THR A 29 9.56 -16.41 -6.90
N ALA A 30 9.29 -15.34 -6.16
CA ALA A 30 7.93 -14.99 -5.74
C ALA A 30 6.98 -14.72 -6.92
N PHE A 31 7.47 -14.05 -7.97
CA PHE A 31 6.67 -13.83 -9.20
C PHE A 31 6.39 -15.14 -9.96
N SER A 32 7.37 -16.05 -10.03
CA SER A 32 7.16 -17.39 -10.64
C SER A 32 6.08 -18.16 -9.88
N LYS A 33 6.10 -18.09 -8.54
CA LYS A 33 5.09 -18.74 -7.69
C LYS A 33 3.71 -18.11 -7.83
N ALA A 34 3.60 -16.79 -7.99
CA ALA A 34 2.34 -16.13 -8.31
C ALA A 34 1.75 -16.67 -9.63
N LEU A 35 2.56 -16.75 -10.68
CA LEU A 35 2.17 -17.29 -11.98
C LEU A 35 1.74 -18.76 -11.90
N GLU A 36 2.54 -19.61 -11.24
CA GLU A 36 2.23 -21.04 -11.03
C GLU A 36 0.88 -21.25 -10.32
N ASN A 37 0.53 -20.36 -9.39
CA ASN A 37 -0.75 -20.42 -8.65
C ASN A 37 -1.91 -19.70 -9.37
N GLY A 38 -1.68 -19.18 -10.58
CA GLY A 38 -2.72 -18.65 -11.45
C GLY A 38 -3.09 -17.20 -11.22
N ALA A 39 -2.20 -16.38 -10.66
CA ALA A 39 -2.39 -14.93 -10.60
C ALA A 39 -2.60 -14.36 -12.02
N ASP A 40 -3.49 -13.37 -12.16
CA ASP A 40 -3.65 -12.62 -13.40
C ASP A 40 -2.49 -11.63 -13.60
N GLY A 41 -1.85 -11.19 -12.51
CA GLY A 41 -0.71 -10.28 -12.54
C GLY A 41 0.06 -10.24 -11.22
N VAL A 42 1.05 -9.37 -11.16
CA VAL A 42 1.80 -9.09 -9.93
C VAL A 42 1.94 -7.58 -9.73
N GLU A 43 1.98 -7.20 -8.48
CA GLU A 43 2.35 -5.87 -8.03
C GLU A 43 3.74 -5.95 -7.39
N PHE A 44 4.55 -4.92 -7.59
CA PHE A 44 5.88 -4.85 -7.00
C PHE A 44 6.40 -3.41 -6.97
N ASP A 45 7.40 -3.22 -6.13
CA ASP A 45 8.01 -1.93 -5.81
C ASP A 45 9.29 -1.70 -6.61
N VAL A 46 9.51 -0.48 -7.09
CA VAL A 46 10.77 -0.10 -7.75
C VAL A 46 11.42 1.15 -7.17
N PHE A 47 12.75 1.13 -7.14
CA PHE A 47 13.61 2.25 -6.80
C PHE A 47 14.65 2.48 -7.89
N LEU A 48 15.14 3.72 -8.01
CA LEU A 48 16.29 4.06 -8.85
C LEU A 48 17.54 4.18 -7.98
N THR A 49 18.55 3.34 -8.20
CA THR A 49 19.81 3.38 -7.44
C THR A 49 20.70 4.55 -7.87
N ASP A 50 21.79 4.82 -7.15
CA ASP A 50 22.80 5.81 -7.54
C ASP A 50 23.66 5.33 -8.72
N LEU A 51 23.58 4.04 -9.06
CA LEU A 51 24.19 3.44 -10.25
C LEU A 51 23.30 3.55 -11.50
N GLY A 52 22.07 4.07 -11.37
CA GLY A 52 21.13 4.22 -12.47
C GLY A 52 20.33 2.96 -12.80
N GLU A 53 20.31 1.98 -11.90
CA GLU A 53 19.54 0.74 -12.06
C GLU A 53 18.14 0.91 -11.47
N VAL A 54 17.11 0.45 -12.19
CA VAL A 54 15.75 0.35 -11.65
C VAL A 54 15.60 -1.03 -11.02
N VAL A 55 15.70 -1.09 -9.70
CA VAL A 55 15.70 -2.33 -8.91
C VAL A 55 14.36 -2.58 -8.25
N VAL A 56 14.02 -3.85 -8.05
CA VAL A 56 12.72 -4.32 -7.59
C VAL A 56 12.81 -4.74 -6.12
N CYS A 57 12.33 -3.89 -5.20
CA CYS A 57 12.35 -4.09 -3.75
C CYS A 57 11.48 -3.05 -3.03
N HIS A 58 10.87 -3.39 -1.89
CA HIS A 58 10.04 -2.45 -1.13
C HIS A 58 10.88 -1.51 -0.24
N GLY A 59 11.95 -2.04 0.35
CA GLY A 59 12.72 -1.38 1.41
C GLY A 59 11.95 -1.15 2.71
N PHE A 60 12.64 -0.67 3.75
CA PHE A 60 12.01 -0.32 5.01
C PHE A 60 11.58 1.17 5.03
N PRO A 61 10.31 1.49 5.34
CA PRO A 61 9.86 2.88 5.47
C PRO A 61 10.64 3.68 6.53
N PRO A 62 10.68 5.02 6.44
CA PRO A 62 10.08 5.86 5.40
C PRO A 62 11.00 6.12 4.19
N LEU A 63 12.29 5.77 4.30
CA LEU A 63 13.32 6.08 3.29
C LEU A 63 13.60 4.92 2.32
N GLY A 64 12.91 3.78 2.48
CA GLY A 64 13.19 2.59 1.69
C GLY A 64 14.56 2.00 2.04
N CYS A 65 14.84 1.80 3.33
CA CYS A 65 16.15 1.30 3.77
C CYS A 65 16.37 -0.16 3.36
N ALA A 66 17.58 -0.49 2.91
CA ALA A 66 17.92 -1.79 2.34
C ALA A 66 18.05 -2.92 3.38
N TYR A 67 18.45 -2.59 4.62
CA TYR A 67 18.90 -3.54 5.64
C TYR A 67 17.90 -4.65 5.98
N LEU A 68 16.59 -4.38 5.82
CA LEU A 68 15.54 -5.32 6.22
C LEU A 68 15.49 -6.52 5.28
N ASN A 69 15.51 -6.30 3.97
CA ASN A 69 15.26 -7.33 2.96
C ASN A 69 16.52 -7.77 2.22
N LEU A 70 17.58 -6.96 2.25
CA LEU A 70 18.73 -7.12 1.38
C LEU A 70 20.01 -7.35 2.18
N LEU A 71 20.92 -8.12 1.59
CA LEU A 71 22.26 -8.39 2.08
C LEU A 71 23.28 -7.95 1.01
N ASP A 72 24.38 -7.36 1.46
CA ASP A 72 25.52 -7.03 0.62
C ASP A 72 26.33 -8.30 0.37
N TYR A 73 26.65 -8.58 -0.89
CA TYR A 73 27.48 -9.71 -1.33
C TYR A 73 28.67 -9.26 -2.19
N SER A 74 29.01 -7.97 -2.16
CA SER A 74 30.10 -7.38 -2.95
C SER A 74 31.48 -7.99 -2.67
N SER A 75 31.70 -8.48 -1.45
CA SER A 75 32.95 -9.15 -1.04
C SER A 75 32.96 -10.66 -1.30
N GLY A 76 31.85 -11.25 -1.75
CA GLY A 76 31.63 -12.70 -1.79
C GLY A 76 31.21 -13.32 -0.45
N GLN A 77 30.99 -12.50 0.58
CA GLN A 77 30.39 -12.89 1.86
C GLN A 77 29.13 -12.07 2.12
N LEU A 78 28.12 -12.67 2.75
CA LEU A 78 26.87 -12.00 3.07
C LEU A 78 27.04 -11.06 4.27
N GLU A 79 26.85 -9.78 4.04
CA GLU A 79 26.94 -8.71 5.03
C GLU A 79 25.63 -7.92 5.12
N GLN A 80 25.39 -7.30 6.28
CA GLN A 80 24.23 -6.43 6.44
C GLN A 80 24.53 -5.05 5.86
N PHE A 81 23.55 -4.43 5.21
CA PHE A 81 23.63 -3.01 4.92
C PHE A 81 23.45 -2.16 6.18
N PRO A 82 24.03 -0.95 6.23
CA PRO A 82 23.71 0.04 7.27
C PRO A 82 22.20 0.27 7.37
N ARG A 83 21.70 0.46 8.60
CA ARG A 83 20.25 0.59 8.88
C ARG A 83 19.62 1.85 8.26
N ASP A 84 20.44 2.86 8.01
CA ASP A 84 20.07 4.13 7.41
C ASP A 84 20.31 4.19 5.90
N LEU A 85 20.86 3.14 5.29
CA LEU A 85 21.11 3.11 3.85
C LEU A 85 19.80 2.90 3.08
N SER A 86 19.33 3.94 2.38
CA SER A 86 18.25 3.83 1.40
C SER A 86 18.68 3.00 0.19
N ILE A 87 17.74 2.25 -0.40
CA ILE A 87 17.91 1.56 -1.69
C ILE A 87 18.33 2.54 -2.79
N GLU A 88 17.84 3.79 -2.75
CA GLU A 88 18.22 4.82 -3.72
C GLU A 88 19.72 5.12 -3.69
N ASN A 89 20.37 4.89 -2.54
CA ASN A 89 21.79 5.20 -2.31
C ASN A 89 22.70 3.97 -2.40
N LEU A 90 22.21 2.84 -2.92
CA LEU A 90 23.05 1.68 -3.19
C LEU A 90 24.15 2.05 -4.18
N LYS A 91 25.39 1.72 -3.81
CA LYS A 91 26.61 1.89 -4.60
C LYS A 91 27.21 0.55 -5.05
N VAL A 92 26.46 -0.52 -4.83
CA VAL A 92 26.78 -1.88 -5.27
C VAL A 92 25.77 -2.25 -6.35
N SER A 93 26.26 -2.91 -7.41
CA SER A 93 25.44 -3.41 -8.51
C SER A 93 24.42 -4.43 -8.01
N HIS A 94 23.25 -4.49 -8.66
CA HIS A 94 22.15 -5.36 -8.23
C HIS A 94 22.54 -6.85 -8.12
N ASP A 95 23.45 -7.32 -8.98
CA ASP A 95 23.98 -8.70 -8.98
C ASP A 95 24.87 -9.03 -7.77
N LYS A 96 25.31 -7.99 -7.03
CA LYS A 96 26.04 -8.10 -5.76
C LYS A 96 25.15 -7.88 -4.55
N VAL A 97 23.84 -7.78 -4.74
CA VAL A 97 22.86 -7.69 -3.66
C VAL A 97 22.05 -8.97 -3.62
N VAL A 98 21.88 -9.53 -2.43
CA VAL A 98 21.16 -10.80 -2.21
C VAL A 98 19.87 -10.54 -1.45
N GLN A 99 18.79 -11.20 -1.88
CA GLN A 99 17.54 -11.24 -1.14
C GLN A 99 17.72 -12.06 0.13
N ARG A 100 17.33 -11.51 1.28
CA ARG A 100 17.33 -12.22 2.55
C ARG A 100 16.30 -13.37 2.50
N ALA A 101 16.64 -14.49 3.14
CA ALA A 101 15.69 -15.58 3.31
C ALA A 101 14.47 -15.09 4.11
N PRO A 102 13.24 -15.44 3.69
CA PRO A 102 12.04 -15.06 4.42
C PRO A 102 12.11 -15.67 5.82
N TRP A 103 11.60 -14.93 6.80
CA TRP A 103 11.52 -15.42 8.16
C TRP A 103 10.46 -16.52 8.27
N THR A 104 10.80 -17.62 8.96
CA THR A 104 9.88 -18.74 9.20
C THR A 104 9.86 -19.10 10.68
N HIS A 105 8.68 -19.19 11.29
CA HIS A 105 8.53 -19.72 12.65
C HIS A 105 8.45 -21.24 12.63
N LYS A 106 9.21 -21.92 13.52
CA LYS A 106 9.06 -23.37 13.71
C LYS A 106 7.65 -23.66 14.24
N GLY A 107 6.83 -24.33 13.42
CA GLY A 107 5.44 -24.69 13.77
C GLY A 107 4.34 -23.85 13.12
N ALA A 108 4.69 -22.87 12.27
CA ALA A 108 3.72 -22.19 11.41
C ALA A 108 4.05 -22.42 9.92
N THR A 109 3.11 -23.03 9.21
CA THR A 109 3.17 -23.34 7.77
C THR A 109 2.11 -22.61 6.96
N THR A 110 1.26 -21.83 7.64
CA THR A 110 0.21 -21.00 7.04
C THR A 110 0.16 -19.62 7.71
N SER A 111 -0.47 -18.64 7.04
CA SER A 111 -0.69 -17.31 7.61
C SER A 111 -1.59 -17.32 8.86
N ASP A 112 -2.52 -18.26 8.97
CA ASP A 112 -3.42 -18.40 10.12
C ASP A 112 -2.68 -18.95 11.35
N GLU A 113 -1.90 -20.03 11.16
CA GLU A 113 -1.03 -20.56 12.21
C GLU A 113 -0.04 -19.50 12.70
N MET A 114 0.52 -18.73 11.77
CA MET A 114 1.44 -17.65 12.11
C MET A 114 0.73 -16.54 12.90
N SER A 115 -0.47 -16.14 12.49
CA SER A 115 -1.28 -15.16 13.21
C SER A 115 -1.61 -15.63 14.64
N HIS A 116 -1.90 -16.92 14.81
CA HIS A 116 -2.12 -17.53 16.12
C HIS A 116 -0.87 -17.46 17.01
N VAL A 117 0.30 -17.84 16.48
CA VAL A 117 1.58 -17.74 17.20
C VAL A 117 1.84 -16.31 17.65
N ILE A 118 1.73 -15.32 16.75
CA ILE A 118 1.99 -13.91 17.09
C ILE A 118 1.08 -13.40 18.21
N SER A 119 -0.19 -13.84 18.21
CA SER A 119 -1.17 -13.42 19.21
C SER A 119 -0.82 -13.86 20.64
N GLN A 120 0.04 -14.87 20.77
CA GLN A 120 0.50 -15.39 22.06
C GLN A 120 1.78 -14.74 22.56
N LEU A 121 2.51 -14.03 21.69
CA LEU A 121 3.76 -13.37 22.04
C LEU A 121 3.51 -12.04 22.75
N SER A 122 4.38 -11.72 23.71
CA SER A 122 4.51 -10.37 24.26
C SER A 122 5.14 -9.42 23.25
N GLU A 123 5.06 -8.12 23.52
CA GLU A 123 5.72 -7.10 22.69
C GLU A 123 7.25 -7.27 22.69
N ALA A 124 7.83 -7.60 23.84
CA ALA A 124 9.27 -7.82 23.97
C ALA A 124 9.75 -9.01 23.11
N GLU A 125 8.99 -10.12 23.11
CA GLU A 125 9.31 -11.30 22.28
C GLU A 125 9.18 -10.98 20.78
N ARG A 126 8.15 -10.22 20.38
CA ARG A 126 8.01 -9.77 18.98
C ARG A 126 9.21 -8.93 18.54
N ASN A 127 9.59 -7.94 19.35
CA ASN A 127 10.73 -7.06 19.05
C ASN A 127 12.03 -7.85 18.96
N GLN A 128 12.22 -8.87 19.82
CA GLN A 128 13.38 -9.74 19.75
C GLN A 128 13.43 -10.53 18.44
N LEU A 129 12.33 -11.15 18.02
CA LEU A 129 12.26 -11.92 16.77
C LEU A 129 12.49 -11.05 15.52
N GLU A 130 11.98 -9.83 15.53
CA GLU A 130 12.25 -8.85 14.48
C GLU A 130 13.74 -8.49 14.40
N GLU A 131 14.39 -8.27 15.56
CA GLU A 131 15.82 -7.98 15.62
C GLU A 131 16.68 -9.18 15.18
N GLU A 132 16.31 -10.40 15.56
CA GLU A 132 16.96 -11.63 15.08
C GLU A 132 16.87 -11.77 13.56
N TYR A 133 15.70 -11.46 12.97
CA TYR A 133 15.53 -11.47 11.52
C TYR A 133 16.42 -10.43 10.84
N VAL A 134 16.35 -9.17 11.32
CA VAL A 134 17.11 -8.04 10.75
C VAL A 134 18.62 -8.29 10.81
N THR A 135 19.10 -8.87 11.90
CA THR A 135 20.53 -9.13 12.12
C THR A 135 21.03 -10.45 11.51
N SER A 136 20.13 -11.29 10.97
CA SER A 136 20.54 -12.50 10.26
C SER A 136 21.44 -12.18 9.06
N LYS A 137 22.17 -13.17 8.55
CA LYS A 137 22.95 -13.05 7.30
C LYS A 137 22.61 -14.20 6.35
N VAL A 138 21.37 -14.68 6.43
CA VAL A 138 20.91 -15.82 5.66
C VAL A 138 20.30 -15.31 4.36
N GLY A 139 21.01 -15.53 3.25
CA GLY A 139 20.51 -15.26 1.91
C GLY A 139 19.55 -16.35 1.43
N TYR A 140 18.58 -15.98 0.61
CA TYR A 140 17.66 -16.92 0.00
C TYR A 140 18.32 -17.68 -1.16
N VAL A 141 18.20 -19.00 -1.17
CA VAL A 141 18.62 -19.85 -2.30
C VAL A 141 17.35 -20.47 -2.90
N PRO A 142 17.01 -20.15 -4.15
CA PRO A 142 15.86 -20.75 -4.82
C PRO A 142 15.96 -22.28 -4.89
N GLU A 143 14.81 -22.95 -4.87
CA GLU A 143 14.76 -24.40 -5.01
C GLU A 143 15.45 -24.85 -6.30
N GLY A 144 16.38 -25.81 -6.19
CA GLY A 144 17.16 -26.31 -7.32
C GLY A 144 18.30 -25.39 -7.79
N SER A 145 18.53 -24.25 -7.14
CA SER A 145 19.67 -23.37 -7.40
C SER A 145 20.87 -23.71 -6.49
N SER A 146 22.08 -23.47 -7.01
CA SER A 146 23.32 -23.46 -6.20
C SER A 146 23.77 -22.05 -5.82
N ASP A 147 23.10 -21.01 -6.32
CA ASP A 147 23.40 -19.59 -6.03
C ASP A 147 22.20 -18.87 -5.39
N TYR A 148 22.48 -17.77 -4.71
CA TYR A 148 21.50 -16.92 -4.05
C TYR A 148 20.60 -16.17 -5.05
N GLU A 149 19.37 -15.89 -4.64
CA GLU A 149 18.47 -14.97 -5.36
C GLU A 149 19.03 -13.55 -5.22
N ARG A 150 19.32 -12.90 -6.36
CA ARG A 150 19.83 -11.53 -6.43
C ARG A 150 18.71 -10.51 -6.33
N LEU A 151 19.06 -9.25 -6.09
CA LEU A 151 18.14 -8.13 -6.25
C LEU A 151 17.75 -7.99 -7.73
N PRO A 152 16.47 -8.20 -8.11
CA PRO A 152 16.09 -8.14 -9.51
C PRO A 152 16.07 -6.69 -10.02
N THR A 153 16.40 -6.52 -11.29
CA THR A 153 16.08 -5.31 -12.05
C THR A 153 14.70 -5.39 -12.66
N LEU A 154 14.13 -4.25 -13.03
CA LEU A 154 12.86 -4.19 -13.75
C LEU A 154 12.96 -4.89 -15.12
N GLU A 155 14.08 -4.74 -15.83
CA GLU A 155 14.36 -5.46 -17.07
C GLU A 155 14.24 -6.98 -16.89
N GLU A 156 14.91 -7.57 -15.89
CA GLU A 156 14.88 -9.02 -15.66
C GLU A 156 13.46 -9.53 -15.36
N VAL A 157 12.65 -8.74 -14.65
CA VAL A 157 11.24 -9.06 -14.41
C VAL A 157 10.47 -9.12 -15.74
N PHE A 158 10.60 -8.10 -16.59
CA PHE A 158 9.90 -8.07 -17.87
C PHE A 158 10.41 -9.12 -18.86
N GLU A 159 11.71 -9.39 -18.91
CA GLU A 159 12.28 -10.47 -19.72
C GLU A 159 11.70 -11.83 -19.36
N LYS A 160 11.55 -12.12 -18.06
CA LYS A 160 11.11 -13.43 -17.59
C LYS A 160 9.60 -13.62 -17.67
N PHE A 161 8.83 -12.56 -17.38
CA PHE A 161 7.38 -12.65 -17.18
C PHE A 161 6.53 -11.89 -18.19
N GLY A 162 7.14 -11.10 -19.09
CA GLY A 162 6.43 -10.39 -20.15
C GLY A 162 5.57 -11.33 -20.99
N GLY A 163 4.31 -10.96 -21.21
CA GLY A 163 3.32 -11.79 -21.91
C GLY A 163 2.74 -12.96 -21.11
N LYS A 164 3.20 -13.20 -19.87
CA LYS A 164 2.69 -14.24 -18.96
C LYS A 164 1.90 -13.66 -17.79
N LEU A 165 2.31 -12.49 -17.31
CA LEU A 165 1.69 -11.75 -16.22
C LEU A 165 1.39 -10.32 -16.64
N LYS A 166 0.42 -9.72 -15.94
CA LYS A 166 0.20 -8.28 -15.92
C LYS A 166 0.97 -7.63 -14.78
N PHE A 167 1.27 -6.34 -14.88
CA PHE A 167 2.17 -5.66 -13.97
C PHE A 167 1.57 -4.37 -13.40
N ASN A 168 1.57 -4.26 -12.08
CA ASN A 168 1.49 -2.99 -11.37
C ASN A 168 2.88 -2.62 -10.87
N VAL A 169 3.50 -1.59 -11.46
CA VAL A 169 4.83 -1.11 -11.07
C VAL A 169 4.65 0.06 -10.10
N GLU A 170 4.90 -0.16 -8.81
CA GLU A 170 4.81 0.88 -7.79
C GLU A 170 6.12 1.68 -7.67
N LEU A 171 6.08 2.98 -7.95
CA LEU A 171 7.23 3.87 -7.80
C LEU A 171 7.46 4.26 -6.34
N LYS A 172 8.67 4.03 -5.84
CA LYS A 172 9.11 4.38 -4.49
C LYS A 172 10.27 5.40 -4.52
N GLY A 173 10.70 5.84 -3.33
CA GLY A 173 11.83 6.77 -3.19
C GLY A 173 11.51 8.24 -3.43
N THR A 174 12.54 9.01 -3.80
CA THR A 174 12.53 10.47 -3.90
C THR A 174 13.02 10.98 -5.25
N LYS A 175 13.66 10.12 -6.04
CA LYS A 175 14.16 10.42 -7.38
C LYS A 175 13.02 10.57 -8.40
N VAL A 176 12.63 11.81 -8.70
CA VAL A 176 11.57 12.16 -9.68
C VAL A 176 11.81 11.62 -11.10
N GLN A 177 13.06 11.29 -11.43
CA GLN A 177 13.43 10.69 -12.71
C GLN A 177 13.08 9.19 -12.81
N LEU A 178 12.80 8.51 -11.68
CA LEU A 178 12.48 7.08 -11.64
C LEU A 178 11.38 6.72 -12.64
N GLY A 179 10.28 7.47 -12.67
CA GLY A 179 9.18 7.20 -13.59
C GLY A 179 9.59 7.27 -15.08
N VAL A 180 10.50 8.19 -15.42
CA VAL A 180 11.02 8.34 -16.78
C VAL A 180 11.93 7.15 -17.14
N GLU A 181 12.76 6.69 -16.21
CA GLU A 181 13.57 5.48 -16.42
C GLU A 181 12.69 4.23 -16.57
N VAL A 182 11.64 4.09 -15.76
CA VAL A 182 10.65 3.00 -15.90
C VAL A 182 10.00 3.01 -17.30
N LEU A 183 9.58 4.17 -17.82
CA LEU A 183 9.03 4.27 -19.18
C LEU A 183 10.04 3.88 -20.26
N LYS A 184 11.30 4.29 -20.12
CA LYS A 184 12.36 3.88 -21.06
C LYS A 184 12.53 2.37 -21.09
N ILE A 185 12.42 1.71 -19.92
CA ILE A 185 12.50 0.25 -19.81
C ILE A 185 11.28 -0.39 -20.48
N ILE A 186 10.06 0.05 -20.14
CA ILE A 186 8.82 -0.46 -20.74
C ILE A 186 8.88 -0.39 -22.27
N LYS A 187 9.41 0.71 -22.84
CA LYS A 187 9.55 0.91 -24.30
C LYS A 187 10.40 -0.16 -25.00
N LYS A 188 11.30 -0.84 -24.30
CA LYS A 188 12.15 -1.91 -24.85
C LYS A 188 11.38 -3.20 -25.10
N PHE A 189 10.22 -3.38 -24.49
CA PHE A 189 9.45 -4.62 -24.53
C PHE A 189 8.15 -4.44 -25.31
N ASN A 190 7.80 -5.46 -26.10
CA ASN A 190 6.55 -5.49 -26.84
C ASN A 190 5.46 -6.18 -26.01
N ASN A 191 4.21 -5.70 -26.09
CA ASN A 191 3.02 -6.35 -25.52
C ASN A 191 3.05 -6.55 -23.99
N LEU A 192 3.63 -5.61 -23.24
CA LEU A 192 3.46 -5.57 -21.78
C LEU A 192 2.06 -5.06 -21.41
N ASP A 193 1.36 -5.77 -20.53
CA ASP A 193 0.16 -5.27 -19.85
C ASP A 193 0.61 -4.69 -18.51
N VAL A 194 0.86 -3.39 -18.49
CA VAL A 194 1.49 -2.68 -17.37
C VAL A 194 0.79 -1.36 -17.08
N PHE A 195 0.68 -1.04 -15.79
CA PHE A 195 0.37 0.30 -15.32
C PHE A 195 1.32 0.70 -14.20
N ILE A 196 1.48 2.01 -13.99
CA ILE A 196 2.39 2.58 -13.00
C ILE A 196 1.58 3.17 -11.86
N SER A 197 2.00 2.90 -10.63
CA SER A 197 1.32 3.37 -9.44
C SER A 197 2.28 4.00 -8.44
N SER A 198 1.78 4.82 -7.51
CA SER A 198 2.58 5.31 -6.39
C SER A 198 1.69 5.93 -5.30
N PHE A 199 2.14 5.90 -4.04
CA PHE A 199 1.66 6.81 -3.00
C PHE A 199 2.22 8.24 -3.15
N ARG A 200 3.26 8.43 -3.97
CA ARG A 200 4.01 9.68 -4.04
C ARG A 200 3.50 10.60 -5.14
N TRP A 201 2.39 11.27 -4.82
CA TRP A 201 1.77 12.29 -5.64
C TRP A 201 1.31 13.44 -4.75
N ILE A 202 1.23 14.64 -5.32
CA ILE A 202 0.76 15.85 -4.62
C ILE A 202 -0.63 16.20 -5.17
N PRO A 203 -1.68 16.40 -4.36
CA PRO A 203 -3.00 16.73 -4.89
C PRO A 203 -3.05 18.17 -5.46
N PRO A 204 -4.09 18.54 -6.23
CA PRO A 204 -4.36 19.94 -6.55
C PRO A 204 -4.74 20.73 -5.27
N GLN A 205 -4.60 22.04 -5.29
CA GLN A 205 -5.01 22.89 -4.16
C GLN A 205 -6.51 22.70 -3.90
N LEU A 206 -6.90 22.50 -2.63
CA LEU A 206 -8.29 22.38 -2.25
C LEU A 206 -8.99 23.73 -2.41
N THR A 207 -9.90 23.85 -3.39
CA THR A 207 -10.55 25.12 -3.75
C THR A 207 -11.93 25.33 -3.14
N VAL A 208 -12.60 24.29 -2.65
CA VAL A 208 -13.95 24.38 -2.07
C VAL A 208 -14.00 23.60 -0.77
N ILE A 209 -14.45 24.28 0.29
CA ILE A 209 -14.79 23.65 1.55
C ILE A 209 -16.29 23.87 1.74
N ASN A 210 -17.12 22.87 1.39
CA ASN A 210 -18.53 22.87 1.80
C ASN A 210 -18.62 22.44 3.27
N PHE A 211 -18.11 23.26 4.19
CA PHE A 211 -18.57 23.15 5.58
C PHE A 211 -19.90 23.87 5.66
N ASN A 212 -20.99 23.11 5.84
CA ASN A 212 -22.24 23.66 6.34
C ASN A 212 -22.00 24.17 7.77
N SER A 213 -21.43 25.37 7.90
CA SER A 213 -21.30 26.07 9.17
C SER A 213 -22.55 26.91 9.39
N ASN A 214 -23.66 26.28 9.75
CA ASN A 214 -24.72 26.98 10.48
C ASN A 214 -24.19 27.25 11.90
N HIS A 215 -23.29 28.22 12.03
CA HIS A 215 -22.97 28.79 13.32
C HIS A 215 -24.07 29.77 13.68
N ASP A 216 -25.07 29.28 14.43
CA ASP A 216 -25.83 30.16 15.31
C ASP A 216 -24.82 30.84 16.24
N LYS A 217 -24.56 32.12 15.98
CA LYS A 217 -23.93 33.01 16.96
C LYS A 217 -24.90 33.16 18.12
N LEU A 218 -24.82 32.26 19.10
CA LEU A 218 -25.33 32.54 20.43
C LEU A 218 -24.46 33.66 21.00
N ASN A 219 -24.92 34.89 20.85
CA ASN A 219 -24.45 36.02 21.63
C ASN A 219 -24.50 35.58 23.10
N GLY A 220 -23.34 35.58 23.77
CA GLY A 220 -23.30 35.37 25.21
C GLY A 220 -24.23 36.37 25.90
N PRO A 221 -24.83 36.01 27.04
CA PRO A 221 -25.71 36.92 27.75
C PRO A 221 -24.95 38.20 28.11
N PRO A 222 -25.62 39.37 28.17
CA PRO A 222 -25.00 40.62 28.57
C PRO A 222 -24.30 40.44 29.91
N VAL A 223 -23.08 40.95 30.02
CA VAL A 223 -22.31 40.94 31.27
C VAL A 223 -22.95 41.95 32.22
N ASP A 224 -23.98 41.52 32.95
CA ASP A 224 -24.47 42.22 34.13
C ASP A 224 -23.69 41.75 35.36
N ASN A 225 -23.22 42.74 36.13
CA ASN A 225 -22.44 42.62 37.36
C ASN A 225 -23.21 41.89 38.48
N PHE A 226 -23.32 40.57 38.39
CA PHE A 226 -23.66 39.71 39.51
C PHE A 226 -22.48 38.81 39.85
N ASN A 227 -22.06 38.81 41.12
CA ASN A 227 -21.11 37.86 41.70
C ASN A 227 -21.74 36.45 41.75
N TYR A 228 -21.97 35.86 40.58
CA TYR A 228 -22.42 34.48 40.44
C TYR A 228 -21.21 33.56 40.50
N ARG A 229 -21.08 32.80 41.59
CA ARG A 229 -20.16 31.66 41.65
C ARG A 229 -20.94 30.44 41.15
N PRO A 230 -20.61 29.87 39.98
CA PRO A 230 -21.30 28.69 39.48
C PRO A 230 -21.18 27.54 40.48
N THR A 231 -22.24 26.71 40.58
CA THR A 231 -22.18 25.49 41.37
C THR A 231 -21.14 24.55 40.74
N LYS A 232 -20.52 23.65 41.54
CA LYS A 232 -19.57 22.65 41.02
C LYS A 232 -20.16 21.81 39.87
N GLU A 233 -21.47 21.61 39.87
CA GLU A 233 -22.22 20.89 38.83
C GLU A 233 -22.29 21.69 37.52
N LEU A 234 -22.55 23.00 37.60
CA LEU A 234 -22.56 23.89 36.43
C LEU A 234 -21.16 24.09 35.85
N GLU A 235 -20.12 24.19 36.69
CA GLU A 235 -18.72 24.21 36.23
C GLU A 235 -18.35 22.91 35.49
N ALA A 236 -18.80 21.75 36.00
CA ALA A 236 -18.56 20.48 35.34
C ALA A 236 -19.28 20.37 33.98
N ASP A 237 -20.53 20.83 33.87
CA ASP A 237 -21.29 20.85 32.60
C ASP A 237 -20.65 21.79 31.56
N ILE A 238 -20.22 22.98 31.97
CA ILE A 238 -19.51 23.93 31.10
C ILE A 238 -18.20 23.30 30.59
N ASN A 239 -17.41 22.70 31.48
CA ASN A 239 -16.15 22.05 31.10
C ASN A 239 -16.37 20.88 30.15
N LEU A 240 -17.41 20.07 30.36
CA LEU A 240 -17.76 18.98 29.45
C LEU A 240 -18.13 19.49 28.06
N LYS A 241 -18.97 20.54 27.96
CA LYS A 241 -19.35 21.16 26.68
C LYS A 241 -18.16 21.75 25.93
N LEU A 242 -17.23 22.40 26.65
CA LEU A 242 -15.99 22.92 26.06
C LEU A 242 -15.09 21.78 25.55
N GLN A 243 -14.97 20.68 26.29
CA GLN A 243 -14.23 19.49 25.86
C GLN A 243 -14.86 18.85 24.62
N MET A 244 -16.19 18.73 24.57
CA MET A 244 -16.90 18.19 23.41
C MET A 244 -16.69 19.06 22.17
N ARG A 245 -16.86 20.37 22.28
CA ARG A 245 -16.61 21.31 21.17
C ARG A 245 -15.17 21.21 20.65
N LYS A 246 -14.19 21.15 21.57
CA LYS A 246 -12.78 21.01 21.19
C LYS A 246 -12.54 19.72 20.41
N ARG A 247 -13.15 18.60 20.82
CA ARG A 247 -13.06 17.32 20.09
C ARG A 247 -13.66 17.42 18.68
N GLU A 248 -14.82 18.05 18.54
CA GLU A 248 -15.45 18.29 17.24
C GLU A 248 -14.58 19.17 16.31
N GLU A 249 -13.93 20.20 16.87
CA GLU A 249 -12.99 21.05 16.13
C GLU A 249 -11.73 20.26 15.71
N ASP A 250 -11.16 19.45 16.61
CA ASP A 250 -10.01 18.60 16.33
C ASP A 250 -10.32 17.56 15.24
N GLU A 251 -11.51 16.94 15.28
CA GLU A 251 -11.98 16.01 14.25
C GLU A 251 -12.12 16.69 12.88
N LYS A 252 -12.79 17.85 12.80
CA LYS A 252 -12.89 18.62 11.55
C LYS A 252 -11.54 19.01 10.97
N MET A 253 -10.58 19.36 11.82
CA MET A 253 -9.22 19.68 11.38
C MET A 253 -8.49 18.47 10.82
N LYS A 254 -8.72 17.27 11.37
CA LYS A 254 -8.20 16.01 10.80
C LYS A 254 -8.83 15.70 9.45
N GLU A 255 -10.15 15.83 9.32
CA GLU A 255 -10.85 15.61 8.06
C GLU A 255 -10.34 16.57 6.97
N LEU A 256 -10.20 17.85 7.32
CA LEU A 256 -9.64 18.86 6.41
C LEU A 256 -8.19 18.55 6.00
N ALA A 257 -7.38 18.01 6.92
CA ALA A 257 -6.02 17.60 6.59
C ALA A 257 -6.00 16.44 5.57
N ILE A 258 -6.90 15.47 5.72
CA ILE A 258 -7.07 14.36 4.77
C ILE A 258 -7.54 14.87 3.41
N GLU A 259 -8.53 15.75 3.36
CA GLU A 259 -8.99 16.39 2.11
C GLU A 259 -7.88 17.18 1.43
N LYS A 260 -7.08 17.92 2.21
CA LYS A 260 -6.00 18.75 1.68
C LYS A 260 -4.87 17.91 1.09
N ASP A 261 -4.39 16.92 1.82
CA ASP A 261 -3.27 16.06 1.42
C ASP A 261 -3.39 14.63 1.98
N PRO A 262 -4.11 13.73 1.28
CA PRO A 262 -4.38 12.38 1.79
C PRO A 262 -3.11 11.56 2.06
N ASN A 263 -2.06 11.79 1.28
CA ASN A 263 -0.83 11.00 1.33
C ASN A 263 0.34 11.72 2.00
N GLN A 264 0.27 13.05 2.16
CA GLN A 264 1.34 13.88 2.73
C GLN A 264 2.68 13.63 2.05
N SER A 265 2.65 13.54 0.72
CA SER A 265 3.82 13.10 -0.01
C SER A 265 4.87 14.21 -0.12
N PRO A 266 6.15 13.93 0.18
CA PRO A 266 7.22 14.92 0.05
C PRO A 266 7.62 15.18 -1.41
N VAL A 267 7.17 14.35 -2.36
CA VAL A 267 7.59 14.38 -3.76
C VAL A 267 6.46 13.88 -4.66
N ASP A 268 6.48 14.30 -5.92
CA ASP A 268 5.52 13.89 -6.92
C ASP A 268 6.21 13.04 -8.00
N LEU A 269 6.09 11.71 -7.87
CA LEU A 269 6.67 10.74 -8.81
C LEU A 269 5.78 10.48 -10.03
N LEU A 270 4.49 10.82 -9.96
CA LEU A 270 3.53 10.56 -11.05
C LEU A 270 3.37 11.73 -12.01
N LYS A 271 3.62 12.97 -11.56
CA LYS A 271 3.44 14.17 -12.39
C LYS A 271 4.22 14.15 -13.69
N CYS A 272 5.43 13.60 -13.70
CA CYS A 272 6.25 13.49 -14.90
C CYS A 272 5.71 12.47 -15.92
N LEU A 273 4.72 11.65 -15.54
CA LEU A 273 4.16 10.56 -16.35
C LEU A 273 2.75 10.84 -16.87
N VAL A 274 2.15 11.97 -16.46
CA VAL A 274 0.81 12.37 -16.93
C VAL A 274 0.85 12.50 -18.45
N LYS A 275 -0.03 11.76 -19.14
CA LYS A 275 -0.08 11.67 -20.61
C LYS A 275 1.27 11.28 -21.24
N ASN A 276 1.96 10.32 -20.62
CA ASN A 276 3.20 9.79 -21.16
C ASN A 276 3.05 9.24 -22.59
N GLU A 277 4.16 9.26 -23.35
CA GLU A 277 4.18 8.92 -24.78
C GLU A 277 3.77 7.46 -25.11
N LEU A 278 3.84 6.56 -24.12
CA LEU A 278 3.51 5.14 -24.28
C LEU A 278 2.04 4.85 -23.94
N ASN A 279 1.28 5.85 -23.47
CA ASN A 279 -0.07 5.68 -22.91
C ASN A 279 -0.14 4.63 -21.79
N VAL A 280 0.95 4.47 -21.02
CA VAL A 280 0.96 3.58 -19.85
C VAL A 280 0.01 4.18 -18.81
N PRO A 281 -1.03 3.44 -18.36
CA PRO A 281 -1.97 3.96 -17.39
C PRO A 281 -1.33 4.27 -16.04
N LEU A 282 -1.88 5.27 -15.35
CA LEU A 282 -1.47 5.64 -14.00
C LEU A 282 -2.50 5.21 -12.96
N ALA A 283 -2.03 4.84 -11.77
CA ALA A 283 -2.84 4.51 -10.61
C ALA A 283 -2.43 5.33 -9.39
N LEU A 284 -3.41 5.92 -8.70
CA LEU A 284 -3.20 6.69 -7.48
C LEU A 284 -3.39 5.78 -6.26
N LEU A 285 -2.31 5.49 -5.53
CA LEU A 285 -2.44 4.80 -4.24
C LEU A 285 -2.85 5.82 -3.18
N PHE A 286 -3.88 5.50 -2.40
CA PHE A 286 -4.32 6.30 -1.26
C PHE A 286 -3.87 5.62 0.02
N ASN A 287 -3.17 6.36 0.88
CA ASN A 287 -2.83 5.88 2.21
C ASN A 287 -4.09 5.88 3.10
N GLN A 288 -4.11 5.01 4.10
CA GLN A 288 -5.12 5.06 5.15
C GLN A 288 -4.49 5.00 6.54
N ASN A 289 -4.30 6.18 7.13
CA ASN A 289 -4.01 6.29 8.56
C ASN A 289 -5.32 6.16 9.38
N GLU A 290 -6.31 7.01 9.14
CA GLU A 290 -7.58 7.02 9.90
C GLU A 290 -8.83 6.92 8.99
N SER A 291 -8.90 7.70 7.91
CA SER A 291 -10.04 7.76 6.97
C SER A 291 -9.55 7.93 5.53
N LEU A 292 -10.42 7.65 4.55
CA LEU A 292 -10.20 7.98 3.14
C LEU A 292 -10.79 9.35 2.81
N PRO A 293 -10.21 10.15 1.88
CA PRO A 293 -10.80 11.42 1.45
C PRO A 293 -12.18 11.21 0.81
N SER A 294 -12.96 12.27 0.63
CA SER A 294 -14.24 12.17 -0.06
C SER A 294 -14.09 11.69 -1.50
N ILE A 295 -15.16 11.09 -2.03
CA ILE A 295 -15.20 10.58 -3.41
C ILE A 295 -14.94 11.71 -4.42
N ASP A 296 -15.55 12.89 -4.21
CA ASP A 296 -15.34 14.06 -5.06
C ASP A 296 -13.87 14.48 -5.08
N ARG A 297 -13.21 14.44 -3.92
CA ARG A 297 -11.80 14.75 -3.83
C ARG A 297 -10.93 13.73 -4.54
N MET A 298 -11.23 12.43 -4.40
CA MET A 298 -10.54 11.39 -5.15
C MET A 298 -10.67 11.63 -6.67
N LEU A 299 -11.86 11.96 -7.16
CA LEU A 299 -12.10 12.22 -8.58
C LEU A 299 -11.37 13.47 -9.10
N GLU A 300 -11.27 14.52 -8.28
CA GLU A 300 -10.48 15.71 -8.61
C GLU A 300 -8.99 15.35 -8.79
N ILE A 301 -8.44 14.54 -7.89
CA ILE A 301 -7.04 14.08 -7.96
C ILE A 301 -6.86 13.17 -9.17
N VAL A 302 -7.79 12.22 -9.41
CA VAL A 302 -7.78 11.36 -10.61
C VAL A 302 -7.71 12.19 -11.88
N LYS A 303 -8.52 13.25 -11.99
CA LYS A 303 -8.52 14.15 -13.14
C LYS A 303 -7.19 14.89 -13.32
N LYS A 304 -6.53 15.31 -12.23
CA LYS A 304 -5.21 15.97 -12.29
C LYS A 304 -4.15 15.08 -12.96
N TYR A 305 -4.16 13.79 -12.64
CA TYR A 305 -3.16 12.84 -13.12
C TYR A 305 -3.56 12.09 -14.39
N ASP A 306 -4.78 12.28 -14.88
CA ASP A 306 -5.35 11.44 -15.94
C ASP A 306 -5.25 9.95 -15.56
N ALA A 307 -5.51 9.65 -14.28
CA ALA A 307 -5.33 8.32 -13.72
C ALA A 307 -6.45 7.38 -14.16
N ALA A 308 -6.09 6.18 -14.58
CA ALA A 308 -7.06 5.15 -14.96
C ALA A 308 -7.55 4.33 -13.76
N TYR A 309 -6.81 4.39 -12.65
CA TYR A 309 -7.06 3.60 -11.46
C TYR A 309 -6.92 4.42 -10.18
N ILE A 310 -7.69 4.05 -9.16
CA ILE A 310 -7.34 4.29 -7.77
C ILE A 310 -6.96 2.97 -7.10
N ASN A 311 -6.08 3.02 -6.11
CA ASN A 311 -5.70 1.87 -5.31
C ASN A 311 -5.84 2.18 -3.82
N ILE A 312 -6.74 1.48 -3.14
CA ILE A 312 -7.17 1.79 -1.76
C ILE A 312 -6.97 0.60 -0.82
N PRO A 313 -6.66 0.83 0.48
CA PRO A 313 -6.50 -0.26 1.44
C PRO A 313 -7.86 -0.87 1.78
N ASP A 314 -8.00 -2.18 1.69
CA ASP A 314 -9.22 -2.88 2.10
C ASP A 314 -9.60 -2.66 3.57
N SER A 315 -8.64 -2.31 4.41
CA SER A 315 -8.88 -2.10 5.83
C SER A 315 -9.92 -1.03 6.14
N PHE A 316 -10.25 -0.15 5.19
CA PHE A 316 -11.27 0.86 5.43
C PHE A 316 -12.64 0.26 5.68
N TRP A 317 -13.06 -0.66 4.81
CA TRP A 317 -14.38 -1.26 4.93
C TRP A 317 -14.37 -2.36 6.00
N ILE A 318 -13.28 -3.12 6.13
CA ILE A 318 -13.15 -4.18 7.15
C ILE A 318 -13.21 -3.60 8.57
N LYS A 319 -12.48 -2.50 8.82
CA LYS A 319 -12.40 -1.86 10.14
C LYS A 319 -13.41 -0.73 10.31
N LYS A 320 -14.36 -0.59 9.38
CA LYS A 320 -15.41 0.45 9.39
C LYS A 320 -14.86 1.87 9.50
N LYS A 321 -13.66 2.11 8.95
CA LYS A 321 -13.09 3.45 8.85
C LYS A 321 -13.83 4.23 7.75
N PRO A 322 -14.10 5.52 7.94
CA PRO A 322 -14.97 6.26 7.05
C PRO A 322 -14.29 6.67 5.74
N ILE A 323 -15.11 6.88 4.72
CA ILE A 323 -14.83 7.76 3.59
C ILE A 323 -15.45 9.11 3.97
N LEU A 324 -14.68 10.20 3.90
CA LEU A 324 -15.21 11.52 4.30
C LEU A 324 -16.44 11.89 3.48
N ASN A 325 -17.42 12.52 4.14
CA ASN A 325 -18.72 12.89 3.58
C ASN A 325 -19.58 11.72 3.04
N LEU A 326 -19.31 10.49 3.48
CA LEU A 326 -20.13 9.31 3.14
C LEU A 326 -20.68 8.66 4.41
N GLU A 327 -22.01 8.58 4.51
CA GLU A 327 -22.68 7.92 5.64
C GLU A 327 -22.58 6.38 5.58
N LEU A 328 -22.44 5.82 4.37
CA LEU A 328 -22.28 4.39 4.19
C LEU A 328 -20.96 3.92 4.80
N THR A 329 -20.98 2.72 5.37
CA THR A 329 -19.79 2.07 5.96
C THR A 329 -19.65 0.64 5.43
N SER A 330 -18.51 0.01 5.71
CA SER A 330 -18.26 -1.42 5.43
C SER A 330 -18.47 -1.78 3.95
N GLU A 331 -19.05 -2.94 3.65
CA GLU A 331 -19.27 -3.45 2.29
C GLU A 331 -20.10 -2.48 1.44
N ALA A 332 -21.09 -1.81 2.04
CA ALA A 332 -21.92 -0.83 1.35
C ALA A 332 -21.12 0.41 0.92
N ALA A 333 -20.13 0.84 1.73
CA ALA A 333 -19.23 1.92 1.36
C ALA A 333 -18.31 1.53 0.19
N LEU A 334 -17.78 0.30 0.20
CA LEU A 334 -16.96 -0.22 -0.90
C LEU A 334 -17.76 -0.29 -2.20
N ALA A 335 -18.94 -0.92 -2.18
CA ALA A 335 -19.80 -1.03 -3.36
C ALA A 335 -20.20 0.35 -3.91
N HIS A 336 -20.48 1.31 -3.03
CA HIS A 336 -20.78 2.68 -3.43
C HIS A 336 -19.56 3.36 -4.09
N LEU A 337 -18.38 3.28 -3.47
CA LEU A 337 -17.15 3.85 -4.00
C LEU A 337 -16.82 3.28 -5.39
N VAL A 338 -16.86 1.95 -5.55
CA VAL A 338 -16.58 1.29 -6.83
C VAL A 338 -17.56 1.77 -7.89
N LYS A 339 -18.86 1.85 -7.59
CA LYS A 339 -19.87 2.36 -8.51
C LYS A 339 -19.60 3.81 -8.94
N GLN A 340 -19.20 4.68 -8.01
CA GLN A 340 -18.87 6.08 -8.33
C GLN A 340 -17.63 6.19 -9.22
N MET A 341 -16.58 5.41 -8.93
CA MET A 341 -15.36 5.37 -9.74
C MET A 341 -15.64 4.86 -11.15
N HIS A 342 -16.37 3.74 -11.28
CA HIS A 342 -16.75 3.16 -12.57
C HIS A 342 -17.61 4.10 -13.41
N SER A 343 -18.54 4.83 -12.79
CA SER A 343 -19.35 5.85 -13.48
C SER A 343 -18.50 6.98 -14.08
N ASN A 344 -17.31 7.20 -13.53
CA ASN A 344 -16.30 8.14 -14.00
C ASN A 344 -15.18 7.47 -14.83
N LYS A 345 -15.35 6.20 -15.24
CA LYS A 345 -14.38 5.41 -16.01
C LYS A 345 -13.05 5.17 -15.30
N VAL A 346 -13.07 5.16 -13.96
CA VAL A 346 -11.91 4.90 -13.10
C VAL A 346 -12.07 3.51 -12.53
N LYS A 347 -11.03 2.68 -12.66
CA LYS A 347 -11.00 1.32 -12.09
C LYS A 347 -10.52 1.35 -10.64
N VAL A 348 -10.93 0.36 -9.85
CA VAL A 348 -10.58 0.26 -8.43
C VAL A 348 -9.72 -0.97 -8.17
N LEU A 349 -8.52 -0.71 -7.65
CA LEU A 349 -7.66 -1.70 -7.01
C LEU A 349 -7.82 -1.64 -5.50
N THR A 350 -7.69 -2.79 -4.85
CA THR A 350 -7.52 -2.85 -3.39
C THR A 350 -6.29 -3.64 -2.98
N TRP A 351 -5.67 -3.24 -1.87
CA TRP A 351 -4.54 -3.95 -1.25
C TRP A 351 -4.81 -4.21 0.23
N SER A 352 -4.17 -5.23 0.79
CA SER A 352 -4.35 -5.60 2.20
C SER A 352 -3.11 -5.33 3.06
N ALA A 353 -3.30 -4.61 4.17
CA ALA A 353 -2.23 -4.30 5.13
C ALA A 353 -2.07 -5.37 6.23
N SER A 354 -3.09 -6.21 6.44
CA SER A 354 -3.23 -7.14 7.57
C SER A 354 -3.54 -8.55 7.06
N PRO A 355 -3.32 -9.61 7.87
CA PRO A 355 -3.81 -10.94 7.54
C PRO A 355 -5.31 -10.86 7.26
N PHE A 356 -5.70 -11.20 6.04
CA PHE A 356 -7.05 -11.12 5.56
C PHE A 356 -7.61 -12.54 5.46
N ASP A 357 -8.74 -12.79 6.11
CA ASP A 357 -9.45 -14.06 5.96
C ASP A 357 -10.15 -14.06 4.59
N PHE A 358 -9.37 -14.42 3.56
CA PHE A 358 -9.83 -14.44 2.17
C PHE A 358 -11.05 -15.35 1.99
N SER A 359 -11.17 -16.41 2.79
CA SER A 359 -12.29 -17.34 2.72
C SER A 359 -13.63 -16.68 3.09
N LYS A 360 -13.61 -15.71 4.01
CA LYS A 360 -14.83 -15.01 4.44
C LYS A 360 -15.15 -13.79 3.60
N HIS A 361 -14.14 -13.08 3.11
CA HIS A 361 -14.33 -11.72 2.63
C HIS A 361 -14.16 -11.53 1.14
N PHE A 362 -13.58 -12.49 0.42
CA PHE A 362 -13.27 -12.30 -1.00
C PHE A 362 -14.51 -12.06 -1.87
N HIS A 363 -15.65 -12.68 -1.53
CA HIS A 363 -16.93 -12.47 -2.24
C HIS A 363 -17.33 -10.99 -2.28
N VAL A 364 -17.03 -10.22 -1.23
CA VAL A 364 -17.33 -8.77 -1.16
C VAL A 364 -16.69 -8.01 -2.32
N TYR A 365 -15.47 -8.36 -2.71
CA TYR A 365 -14.78 -7.74 -3.84
C TYR A 365 -15.46 -8.06 -5.17
N VAL A 366 -15.87 -9.31 -5.35
CA VAL A 366 -16.56 -9.78 -6.55
C VAL A 366 -17.94 -9.11 -6.66
N ASP A 367 -18.71 -9.12 -5.58
CA ASP A 367 -20.07 -8.56 -5.54
C ASP A 367 -20.06 -7.03 -5.70
N SER A 368 -19.02 -6.37 -5.20
CA SER A 368 -18.79 -4.93 -5.37
C SER A 368 -18.19 -4.57 -6.74
N ASN A 369 -17.84 -5.55 -7.58
CA ASN A 369 -17.16 -5.38 -8.87
C ASN A 369 -15.79 -4.67 -8.77
N VAL A 370 -15.00 -4.94 -7.73
CA VAL A 370 -13.60 -4.46 -7.66
C VAL A 370 -12.81 -5.03 -8.84
N ASP A 371 -12.03 -4.18 -9.52
CA ASP A 371 -11.34 -4.57 -10.75
C ASP A 371 -10.13 -5.48 -10.49
N ILE A 372 -9.35 -5.17 -9.45
CA ILE A 372 -8.14 -5.91 -9.09
C ILE A 372 -7.97 -5.95 -7.57
N VAL A 373 -7.60 -7.10 -7.05
CA VAL A 373 -7.26 -7.30 -5.63
C VAL A 373 -5.82 -7.78 -5.51
N CYS A 374 -5.02 -7.07 -4.71
CA CYS A 374 -3.61 -7.33 -4.50
C CYS A 374 -3.42 -8.11 -3.19
N VAL A 375 -2.91 -9.34 -3.29
CA VAL A 375 -2.94 -10.33 -2.20
C VAL A 375 -1.62 -11.09 -2.07
N ASN A 376 -1.22 -11.43 -0.85
CA ASN A 376 -0.07 -12.33 -0.62
C ASN A 376 -0.45 -13.80 -0.83
N SER A 377 -1.71 -14.16 -0.53
CA SER A 377 -2.26 -15.53 -0.55
C SER A 377 -2.94 -15.85 -1.90
N VAL A 378 -2.19 -15.75 -2.99
CA VAL A 378 -2.72 -15.95 -4.36
C VAL A 378 -3.41 -17.30 -4.51
N LYS A 379 -2.81 -18.38 -4.00
CA LYS A 379 -3.31 -19.74 -4.16
C LYS A 379 -4.70 -19.92 -3.56
N GLU A 380 -4.88 -19.46 -2.32
CA GLU A 380 -6.13 -19.54 -1.58
C GLU A 380 -7.23 -18.72 -2.26
N VAL A 381 -6.87 -17.52 -2.71
CA VAL A 381 -7.78 -16.61 -3.42
C VAL A 381 -8.22 -17.19 -4.76
N ILE A 382 -7.30 -17.74 -5.56
CA ILE A 382 -7.64 -18.36 -6.85
C ILE A 382 -8.51 -19.60 -6.65
N ALA A 383 -8.25 -20.41 -5.62
CA ALA A 383 -9.10 -21.56 -5.28
C ALA A 383 -10.53 -21.11 -4.94
N PHE A 384 -10.68 -20.09 -4.09
CA PHE A 384 -11.98 -19.51 -3.75
C PHE A 384 -12.69 -18.93 -4.98
N HIS A 385 -11.98 -18.14 -5.80
CA HIS A 385 -12.54 -17.53 -7.00
C HIS A 385 -13.05 -18.59 -7.99
N ARG A 386 -12.38 -19.74 -8.12
CA ARG A 386 -12.90 -20.84 -8.97
C ARG A 386 -14.18 -21.43 -8.41
N GLN A 387 -14.27 -21.62 -7.09
CA GLN A 387 -15.46 -22.15 -6.44
C GLN A 387 -16.65 -21.20 -6.57
N TYR A 388 -16.45 -19.90 -6.30
CA TYR A 388 -17.50 -18.89 -6.30
C TYR A 388 -18.17 -18.70 -7.67
N HIS A 389 -17.42 -18.86 -8.77
CA HIS A 389 -17.97 -18.78 -10.13
C HIS A 389 -18.54 -20.11 -10.65
N SER A 390 -18.37 -21.20 -9.90
CA SER A 390 -18.92 -22.53 -10.25
C SER A 390 -20.24 -22.83 -9.53
N SER A 391 -20.57 -22.06 -8.49
CA SER A 391 -21.84 -22.05 -7.75
C SER A 391 -22.78 -21.00 -8.30
#